data_AF-M4DKK1-F1
#
_entry.id   AF-M4DKK1-F1
#
_cell.length_a   1.000
_cell.length_b   1.000
_cell.length_c   1.000
_cell.angle_alpha   90.00
_cell.angle_beta   90.00
_cell.angle_gamma   90.00
#
_symmetry.space_group_name_H-M   'P 1'
#
loop_
_entity.id
_entity.type
_entity.pdbx_description
1 polymer ?
#
loop_
_entity_poly.entity_id
_entity_poly.type
_entity_poly.pdbx_seq_one_letter_code
_entity_poly.pdbx_strand_id
1 'polypeptide(L)'
;MGSFFILLCFFLFLFFNGEFTAASKFWSRLEMAEMNGYEEHKLSSVVITGSLLCNTPVSDATVAIKCHTGFKKRSNWIKAVTNDFGEFVIHLPSHLHAIPHLEKACFVKPIHVPKHYHRCYKALSKSNLHKGIKLVSSKDGFRVYTSGTIRLHGYSSRSSQARKADM
;
A
#
# COMPACT_ATOMS: atom_id res chain seq x y z
N MET A 1 -55.79 38.00 -37.77
CA MET A 1 -55.16 36.66 -37.58
C MET A 1 -53.64 36.62 -37.82
N GLY A 2 -52.98 37.71 -38.27
CA GLY A 2 -51.53 37.70 -38.50
C GLY A 2 -50.64 37.89 -37.25
N SER A 3 -51.12 38.59 -36.23
CA SER A 3 -50.30 38.94 -35.04
C SER A 3 -49.96 37.74 -34.15
N PHE A 4 -50.90 36.81 -33.97
CA PHE A 4 -50.67 35.57 -33.19
C PHE A 4 -49.66 34.63 -33.86
N PHE A 5 -49.64 34.57 -35.19
CA PHE A 5 -48.67 33.77 -35.93
C PHE A 5 -47.24 34.31 -35.78
N ILE A 6 -47.08 35.65 -35.76
CA ILE A 6 -45.78 36.29 -35.59
C ILE A 6 -45.21 36.05 -34.19
N LEU A 7 -46.06 36.12 -33.15
CA LEU A 7 -45.67 35.81 -31.76
C LEU A 7 -45.26 34.34 -31.59
N LEU A 8 -45.98 33.39 -32.21
CA LEU A 8 -45.63 31.98 -32.18
C LEU A 8 -44.30 31.71 -32.91
N CYS A 9 -44.08 32.35 -34.06
CA CYS A 9 -42.81 32.27 -34.79
C CYS A 9 -41.65 32.87 -33.99
N PHE A 10 -41.86 33.97 -33.26
CA PHE A 10 -40.85 34.57 -32.38
C PHE A 10 -40.46 33.64 -31.22
N PHE A 11 -41.46 33.00 -30.59
CA PHE A 11 -41.21 32.01 -29.54
C PHE A 11 -40.44 30.79 -30.07
N LEU A 12 -40.79 30.29 -31.25
CA LEU A 12 -40.07 29.19 -31.89
C LEU A 12 -38.63 29.59 -32.27
N PHE A 13 -38.42 30.80 -32.79
CA PHE A 13 -37.08 31.29 -33.12
C PHE A 13 -36.17 31.40 -31.89
N LEU A 14 -36.71 31.80 -30.74
CA LEU A 14 -35.94 31.86 -29.48
C LEU A 14 -35.59 30.46 -28.95
N PHE A 15 -36.46 29.46 -29.15
CA PHE A 15 -36.19 28.07 -28.76
C PHE A 15 -35.19 27.36 -29.69
N PHE A 16 -35.17 27.67 -30.99
CA PHE A 16 -34.27 27.04 -31.95
C PHE A 16 -32.88 27.70 -32.04
N ASN A 17 -32.75 29.00 -31.70
CA ASN A 17 -31.46 29.72 -31.73
C ASN A 17 -30.85 29.96 -30.35
N GLY A 18 -31.46 29.42 -29.29
CA GLY A 18 -30.80 29.33 -28.00
C GLY A 18 -29.67 28.32 -28.12
N GLU A 19 -28.44 28.80 -28.32
CA GLU A 19 -27.24 28.00 -28.12
C GLU A 19 -27.25 27.58 -26.66
N PHE A 20 -27.84 26.41 -26.39
CA PHE A 20 -27.78 25.77 -25.10
C PHE A 20 -26.35 25.29 -24.97
N THR A 21 -25.46 26.21 -24.57
CA THR A 21 -24.20 25.87 -23.95
C THR A 21 -24.55 25.26 -22.59
N ALA A 22 -25.09 24.03 -22.63
CA ALA A 22 -24.85 23.10 -21.56
C ALA A 22 -23.34 23.03 -21.45
N ALA A 23 -22.77 23.82 -20.54
CA ALA A 23 -21.50 23.51 -19.95
C ALA A 23 -21.70 22.16 -19.27
N SER A 24 -21.59 21.09 -20.05
CA SER A 24 -21.48 19.72 -19.58
C SER A 24 -20.15 19.65 -18.85
N LYS A 25 -20.14 20.17 -17.62
CA LYS A 25 -19.21 19.70 -16.61
C LYS A 25 -19.52 18.21 -16.48
N PHE A 26 -18.77 17.42 -17.24
CA PHE A 26 -18.67 15.99 -17.03
C PHE A 26 -18.03 15.83 -15.65
N TRP A 27 -18.88 15.88 -14.62
CA TRP A 27 -18.49 15.43 -13.30
C TRP A 27 -17.97 14.01 -13.45
N SER A 28 -16.75 13.80 -12.98
CA SER A 28 -16.19 12.46 -12.96
C SER A 28 -17.10 11.56 -12.12
N ARG A 29 -17.10 10.24 -12.39
CA ARG A 29 -17.87 9.28 -11.55
C ARG A 29 -17.53 9.41 -10.06
N LEU A 30 -16.31 9.85 -9.75
CA LEU A 30 -15.85 10.08 -8.39
C LEU A 30 -16.56 11.28 -7.75
N GLU A 31 -16.66 12.41 -8.44
CA GLU A 31 -17.36 13.61 -7.95
C GLU A 31 -18.87 13.38 -7.84
N MET A 32 -19.47 12.59 -8.74
CA MET A 32 -20.87 12.17 -8.61
C MET A 32 -21.10 11.27 -7.40
N ALA A 33 -20.10 10.44 -7.03
CA ALA A 33 -20.10 9.60 -5.83
C ALA A 33 -19.79 10.38 -4.53
N GLU A 34 -19.21 11.57 -4.64
CA GLU A 34 -18.99 12.49 -3.53
C GLU A 34 -20.26 13.30 -3.24
N MET A 35 -20.90 13.85 -4.29
CA MET A 35 -22.12 14.64 -4.20
C MET A 35 -23.33 13.85 -3.66
N ASN A 36 -23.38 12.54 -3.89
CA ASN A 36 -24.48 11.67 -3.45
C ASN A 36 -24.24 11.05 -2.05
N GLY A 37 -23.19 11.49 -1.34
CA GLY A 37 -22.92 11.08 0.05
C GLY A 37 -22.42 9.65 0.20
N TYR A 38 -22.02 8.97 -0.89
CA TYR A 38 -21.35 7.67 -0.85
C TYR A 38 -19.84 7.84 -0.63
N GLU A 39 -19.44 8.81 0.20
CA GLU A 39 -18.05 8.93 0.60
C GLU A 39 -17.72 7.81 1.60
N GLU A 40 -16.99 6.79 1.14
CA GLU A 40 -16.39 5.80 2.03
C GLU A 40 -15.22 6.44 2.79
N HIS A 41 -15.52 7.22 3.83
CA HIS A 41 -14.47 7.69 4.73
C HIS A 41 -13.77 6.47 5.33
N LYS A 42 -12.48 6.33 5.04
CA LYS A 42 -11.65 5.22 5.52
C LYS A 42 -11.48 5.35 7.04
N LEU A 43 -12.39 4.73 7.81
CA LEU A 43 -12.50 4.79 9.27
C LEU A 43 -11.22 4.42 10.02
N SER A 44 -10.32 3.67 9.37
CA SER A 44 -8.99 3.40 9.88
C SER A 44 -8.03 3.16 8.74
N SER A 45 -6.78 3.58 8.89
CA SER A 45 -5.73 3.33 7.92
C SER A 45 -4.48 2.89 8.65
N VAL A 46 -3.93 1.76 8.25
CA VAL A 46 -2.72 1.21 8.83
C VAL A 46 -1.64 1.16 7.76
N VAL A 47 -0.51 1.78 8.07
CA VAL A 47 0.65 1.83 7.18
C VAL A 47 1.85 1.22 7.88
N ILE A 48 2.57 0.34 7.19
CA ILE A 48 3.79 -0.27 7.67
C ILE A 48 4.93 0.18 6.78
N THR A 49 5.97 0.74 7.38
CA THR A 49 7.17 1.20 6.69
C THR A 49 8.40 0.41 7.12
N GLY A 50 9.42 0.39 6.28
CA GLY A 50 10.69 -0.22 6.62
C GLY A 50 11.68 -0.11 5.48
N SER A 51 12.87 -0.68 5.70
CA SER A 51 13.91 -0.72 4.67
C SER A 51 14.58 -2.08 4.59
N LEU A 52 15.07 -2.43 3.41
CA LEU A 52 15.75 -3.68 3.09
C LEU A 52 17.15 -3.38 2.58
N LEU A 53 18.16 -3.92 3.26
CA LEU A 53 19.57 -3.73 2.94
C LEU A 53 20.29 -5.05 2.66
N CYS A 54 21.22 -5.02 1.72
CA CYS A 54 22.16 -6.07 1.33
C CYS A 54 23.56 -5.45 1.14
N ASN A 55 24.23 -5.05 2.24
CA ASN A 55 25.37 -4.11 2.24
C ASN A 55 25.05 -2.71 1.68
N THR A 56 24.24 -2.63 0.63
CA THR A 56 23.63 -1.44 0.03
C THR A 56 22.10 -1.56 0.06
N PRO A 57 21.35 -0.48 -0.17
CA PRO A 57 19.91 -0.55 -0.40
C PRO A 57 19.54 -1.53 -1.51
N VAL A 58 18.42 -2.23 -1.33
CA VAL A 58 17.89 -3.21 -2.29
C VAL A 58 16.64 -2.65 -2.95
N SER A 59 16.76 -2.20 -4.20
CA SER A 59 15.62 -1.79 -5.02
C SER A 59 14.88 -3.00 -5.59
N ASP A 60 13.61 -2.82 -5.95
CA ASP A 60 12.77 -3.80 -6.64
C ASP A 60 12.61 -5.17 -5.94
N ALA A 61 12.87 -5.23 -4.64
CA ALA A 61 12.63 -6.42 -3.84
C ALA A 61 11.19 -6.48 -3.38
N THR A 62 10.63 -7.69 -3.38
CA THR A 62 9.28 -7.90 -2.86
C THR A 62 9.36 -8.28 -1.39
N VAL A 63 8.73 -7.48 -0.55
CA VAL A 63 8.48 -7.78 0.85
C VAL A 63 7.02 -8.12 1.06
N ALA A 64 6.73 -8.91 2.09
CA ALA A 64 5.37 -9.27 2.41
C ALA A 64 5.13 -9.26 3.92
N ILE A 65 3.96 -8.81 4.33
CA ILE A 65 3.50 -8.89 5.72
C ILE A 65 2.52 -10.04 5.86
N LYS A 66 2.66 -10.78 6.95
CA LYS A 66 1.72 -11.81 7.38
C LYS A 66 1.28 -11.49 8.80
N CYS A 67 -0.03 -11.57 9.02
CA CYS A 67 -0.65 -11.40 10.33
C CYS A 67 -1.32 -12.71 10.75
N HIS A 68 -1.11 -13.10 12.00
CA HIS A 68 -1.82 -14.21 12.62
C HIS A 68 -3.15 -13.70 13.19
N THR A 69 -4.25 -14.34 12.83
CA THR A 69 -5.60 -13.96 13.26
C THR A 69 -6.24 -15.00 14.18
N GLY A 70 -5.48 -15.98 14.69
CA GLY A 70 -5.99 -17.07 15.55
C GLY A 70 -6.84 -18.12 14.81
N PHE A 71 -7.43 -17.76 13.66
CA PHE A 71 -8.15 -18.68 12.80
C PHE A 71 -7.19 -19.44 11.88
N LYS A 72 -7.36 -20.76 11.73
CA LYS A 72 -6.59 -21.64 10.81
C LYS A 72 -6.85 -21.36 9.31
N LYS A 73 -7.31 -20.16 8.95
CA LYS A 73 -7.46 -19.77 7.54
C LYS A 73 -6.08 -19.52 6.92
N ARG A 74 -5.97 -19.73 5.61
CA ARG A 74 -4.80 -19.34 4.81
C ARG A 74 -4.63 -17.83 4.96
N SER A 75 -3.69 -17.39 5.80
CA SER A 75 -3.39 -15.97 5.95
C SER A 75 -2.84 -15.46 4.62
N ASN A 76 -3.57 -14.57 3.95
CA ASN A 76 -3.08 -13.94 2.74
C ASN A 76 -1.91 -13.02 3.07
N TRP A 77 -0.83 -13.17 2.30
CA TRP A 77 0.31 -12.28 2.38
C TRP A 77 -0.01 -10.99 1.63
N ILE A 78 0.20 -9.84 2.27
CA ILE A 78 0.11 -8.54 1.62
C ILE A 78 1.50 -8.15 1.19
N LYS A 79 1.69 -7.83 -0.09
CA LYS A 79 2.99 -7.61 -0.70
C LYS A 79 3.21 -6.12 -0.98
N ALA A 80 4.46 -5.70 -0.93
CA ALA A 80 4.93 -4.41 -1.45
C ALA A 80 6.30 -4.59 -2.10
N VAL A 81 6.67 -3.62 -2.93
CA VAL A 81 7.97 -3.56 -3.61
C VAL A 81 8.79 -2.44 -2.97
N THR A 82 10.10 -2.66 -2.83
CA THR A 82 11.03 -1.64 -2.35
C THR A 82 11.36 -0.62 -3.43
N ASN A 83 11.50 0.64 -3.05
CA ASN A 83 11.94 1.73 -3.92
C ASN A 83 13.48 1.74 -4.10
N ASP A 84 14.00 2.73 -4.80
CA ASP A 84 15.44 2.91 -5.07
C ASP A 84 16.30 3.06 -3.81
N PHE A 85 15.71 3.56 -2.72
CA PHE A 85 16.36 3.68 -1.41
C PHE A 85 16.23 2.41 -0.56
N GLY A 86 15.68 1.33 -1.12
CA GLY A 86 15.41 0.08 -0.43
C GLY A 86 14.30 0.18 0.61
N GLU A 87 13.52 1.25 0.59
CA GLU A 87 12.40 1.48 1.50
C GLU A 87 11.12 0.89 0.92
N PHE A 88 10.21 0.47 1.80
CA PHE A 88 8.91 -0.03 1.41
C PHE A 88 7.80 0.55 2.27
N VAL A 89 6.62 0.63 1.68
CA VAL A 89 5.39 1.04 2.33
C VAL A 89 4.32 0.00 2.04
N ILE A 90 3.70 -0.56 3.08
CA ILE A 90 2.60 -1.51 2.96
C ILE A 90 1.36 -0.86 3.57
N HIS A 91 0.32 -0.71 2.75
CA HIS A 91 -1.01 -0.37 3.23
C HIS A 91 -1.74 -1.64 3.64
N LEU A 92 -2.17 -1.69 4.89
CA LEU A 92 -2.96 -2.82 5.37
C LEU A 92 -4.41 -2.69 4.86
N PRO A 93 -5.04 -3.80 4.43
CA PRO A 93 -6.46 -3.80 4.07
C PRO A 93 -7.35 -3.72 5.32
N SER A 94 -8.55 -3.16 5.14
CA SER A 94 -9.48 -2.80 6.24
C SER A 94 -9.81 -3.96 7.18
N HIS A 95 -9.96 -5.18 6.66
CA HIS A 95 -10.26 -6.37 7.48
C HIS A 95 -9.13 -6.76 8.46
N LEU A 96 -7.90 -6.27 8.25
CA LEU A 96 -6.78 -6.48 9.16
C LEU A 96 -6.61 -5.34 10.17
N HIS A 97 -7.35 -4.24 10.04
CA HIS A 97 -7.29 -3.14 11.01
C HIS A 97 -7.87 -3.53 12.36
N ALA A 98 -8.82 -4.48 12.38
CA ALA A 98 -9.46 -4.98 13.60
C ALA A 98 -8.56 -5.91 14.42
N ILE A 99 -7.37 -6.30 13.93
CA ILE A 99 -6.45 -7.16 14.68
C ILE A 99 -5.91 -6.39 15.89
N PRO A 100 -6.14 -6.87 17.12
CA PRO A 100 -5.54 -6.25 18.31
C PRO A 100 -4.05 -6.54 18.33
N HIS A 101 -3.25 -5.59 18.84
CA HIS A 101 -1.81 -5.73 18.99
C HIS A 101 -1.09 -6.23 17.72
N LEU A 102 -1.25 -5.47 16.61
CA LEU A 102 -0.60 -5.76 15.33
C LEU A 102 0.91 -6.03 15.46
N GLU A 103 1.58 -5.37 16.41
CA GLU A 103 2.99 -5.57 16.76
C GLU A 103 3.35 -7.00 17.19
N LYS A 104 2.39 -7.74 17.75
CA LYS A 104 2.56 -9.15 18.15
C LYS A 104 2.00 -10.12 17.11
N ALA A 105 0.95 -9.71 16.41
CA ALA A 105 0.25 -10.56 15.45
C ALA A 105 0.96 -10.63 14.10
N CYS A 106 1.63 -9.55 13.68
CA CYS A 106 2.16 -9.40 12.33
C CYS A 106 3.69 -9.37 12.28
N PHE A 107 4.22 -9.88 11.17
CA PHE A 107 5.64 -9.79 10.84
C PHE A 107 5.84 -9.59 9.34
N VAL A 108 6.90 -8.86 9.01
CA VAL A 108 7.35 -8.61 7.63
C VAL A 108 8.44 -9.61 7.27
N LYS A 109 8.38 -10.12 6.06
CA LYS A 109 9.37 -11.04 5.49
C LYS A 109 9.68 -10.62 4.05
N PRO A 110 10.96 -10.46 3.68
CA PRO A 110 11.35 -10.39 2.27
C PRO A 110 11.02 -11.73 1.61
N ILE A 111 10.34 -11.71 0.46
CA ILE A 111 9.95 -12.92 -0.28
C ILE A 111 10.70 -13.06 -1.61
N HIS A 112 11.12 -11.94 -2.18
CA HIS A 112 11.88 -11.92 -3.43
C HIS A 112 12.91 -10.79 -3.39
N VAL A 113 14.09 -11.07 -3.93
CA VAL A 113 15.17 -10.09 -4.13
C VAL A 113 15.62 -10.25 -5.59
N PRO A 114 15.85 -9.15 -6.32
CA PRO A 114 16.33 -9.25 -7.70
C PRO A 114 17.64 -10.02 -7.83
N LYS A 115 17.81 -10.75 -8.93
CA LYS A 115 18.96 -11.65 -9.15
C LYS A 115 20.31 -10.93 -9.19
N HIS A 116 20.33 -9.65 -9.56
CA HIS A 116 21.57 -8.85 -9.60
C HIS A 116 22.17 -8.65 -8.20
N TYR A 117 21.36 -8.75 -7.13
CA TYR A 117 21.84 -8.87 -5.75
C TYR A 117 22.21 -10.32 -5.40
N HIS A 118 23.04 -10.99 -6.24
CA HIS A 118 23.30 -12.43 -6.20
C HIS A 118 23.63 -12.99 -4.79
N ARG A 119 24.42 -12.27 -4.00
CA ARG A 119 24.80 -12.69 -2.64
C ARG A 119 23.59 -12.75 -1.69
N CYS A 120 22.70 -11.77 -1.77
CA CYS A 120 21.53 -11.68 -0.91
C CYS A 120 20.33 -12.46 -1.42
N TYR A 121 20.22 -12.64 -2.73
CA TYR A 121 19.27 -13.59 -3.32
C TYR A 121 19.48 -14.99 -2.73
N LYS A 122 20.72 -15.48 -2.74
CA LYS A 122 21.08 -16.79 -2.14
C LYS A 122 20.90 -16.81 -0.62
N ALA A 123 21.21 -15.72 0.08
CA ALA A 123 21.02 -15.63 1.52
C ALA A 123 19.55 -15.69 1.92
N LEU A 124 18.69 -14.99 1.17
CA LEU A 124 17.25 -14.97 1.44
C LEU A 124 16.65 -16.37 1.33
N SER A 125 16.97 -17.11 0.26
CA SER A 125 16.48 -18.48 0.04
C SER A 125 16.86 -19.46 1.15
N LYS A 126 17.97 -19.21 1.86
CA LYS A 126 18.47 -20.08 2.95
C LYS A 126 18.01 -19.62 4.34
N SER A 127 17.38 -18.45 4.46
CA SER A 127 17.07 -17.83 5.74
C SER A 127 15.56 -17.81 6.02
N ASN A 128 15.19 -18.03 7.29
CA ASN A 128 13.85 -17.75 7.80
C ASN A 128 13.73 -16.32 8.35
N LEU A 129 14.33 -15.36 7.65
CA LEU A 129 14.36 -13.98 8.10
C LEU A 129 12.96 -13.38 8.09
N HIS A 130 12.53 -12.90 9.25
CA HIS A 130 11.31 -12.13 9.43
C HIS A 130 11.53 -11.11 10.55
N LYS A 131 10.78 -10.03 10.52
CA LYS A 131 10.87 -8.94 11.48
C LYS A 131 9.48 -8.54 11.95
N GLY A 132 9.30 -8.48 13.27
CA GLY A 132 8.08 -7.89 13.84
C GLY A 132 7.97 -6.40 13.51
N ILE A 133 6.78 -5.84 13.70
CA ILE A 133 6.52 -4.41 13.51
C ILE A 133 6.37 -3.71 14.85
N LYS A 134 6.64 -2.41 14.89
CA LYS A 134 6.48 -1.56 16.07
C LYS A 134 5.63 -0.35 15.72
N LEU A 135 4.70 0.00 16.60
CA LEU A 135 3.91 1.22 16.44
C LEU A 135 4.81 2.44 16.59
N VAL A 136 4.73 3.36 15.64
CA VAL A 136 5.47 4.64 15.64
C VAL A 136 4.53 5.79 15.97
N SER A 137 3.33 5.79 15.41
CA SER A 137 2.34 6.85 15.60
C SER A 137 0.93 6.30 15.48
N SER A 138 0.00 6.89 16.24
CA SER A 138 -1.43 6.59 16.19
C SER A 138 -2.21 7.88 16.41
N LYS A 139 -2.92 8.35 15.38
CA LYS A 139 -3.73 9.58 15.44
C LYS A 139 -4.95 9.42 14.54
N ASP A 140 -6.14 9.77 15.05
CA ASP A 140 -7.40 9.84 14.28
C ASP A 140 -7.68 8.62 13.39
N GLY A 141 -7.46 7.40 13.91
CA GLY A 141 -7.64 6.15 13.17
C GLY A 141 -6.52 5.81 12.18
N PHE A 142 -5.53 6.68 12.01
CA PHE A 142 -4.31 6.45 11.25
C PHE A 142 -3.19 5.91 12.15
N ARG A 143 -2.73 4.68 11.88
CA ARG A 143 -1.64 4.02 12.62
C ARG A 143 -0.46 3.76 11.71
N VAL A 144 0.71 4.23 12.11
CA VAL A 144 1.98 4.00 11.41
C VAL A 144 2.80 3.01 12.22
N TYR A 145 3.19 1.93 11.57
CA TYR A 145 4.11 0.95 12.12
C TYR A 145 5.41 0.97 11.31
N THR A 146 6.49 0.53 11.95
CA THR A 146 7.77 0.28 11.28
C THR A 146 8.27 -1.13 11.56
N SER A 147 8.82 -1.80 10.55
CA SER A 147 9.66 -2.99 10.78
C SER A 147 11.11 -2.61 11.12
N GLY A 148 11.47 -1.33 11.01
CA GLY A 148 12.85 -0.88 10.95
C GLY A 148 13.58 -1.47 9.75
N THR A 149 14.91 -1.54 9.87
CA THR A 149 15.79 -2.06 8.81
C THR A 149 15.92 -3.58 8.88
N ILE A 150 15.62 -4.23 7.76
CA ILE A 150 15.83 -5.66 7.53
C ILE A 150 17.16 -5.81 6.78
N ARG A 151 18.14 -6.48 7.39
CA ARG A 151 19.45 -6.73 6.79
C ARG A 151 19.53 -8.15 6.25
N LEU A 152 19.75 -8.29 4.95
CA LEU A 152 20.09 -9.54 4.30
C LEU A 152 21.59 -9.77 4.46
N HIS A 153 21.96 -10.63 5.40
CA HIS A 153 23.35 -11.07 5.52
C HIS A 153 23.68 -12.01 4.37
N GLY A 154 24.25 -11.46 3.30
CA GLY A 154 24.99 -12.25 2.34
C GLY A 154 26.08 -13.04 3.07
N TYR A 155 26.35 -14.29 2.66
CA TYR A 155 27.44 -15.10 3.23
C TYR A 155 28.73 -14.28 3.15
N SER A 156 29.12 -13.69 4.29
CA SER A 156 30.47 -13.21 4.52
C SER A 156 31.21 -14.45 4.96
N SER A 157 32.32 -14.78 4.31
CA SER A 157 33.29 -15.79 4.75
C SER A 157 33.91 -15.38 6.09
N ARG A 158 33.12 -15.47 7.16
CA ARG A 158 33.55 -15.49 8.56
C ARG A 158 32.77 -16.59 9.27
N SER A 159 33.06 -17.82 8.86
CA SER A 159 32.79 -19.04 9.63
C SER A 159 34.13 -19.70 9.98
N SER A 160 35.04 -18.95 10.60
CA SER A 160 36.31 -19.49 11.12
C SER A 160 36.81 -18.66 12.29
N GLN A 161 36.05 -18.67 13.39
CA GLN A 161 36.50 -18.38 14.76
C GLN A 161 35.28 -18.62 15.65
N ALA A 162 35.24 -19.54 16.62
CA ALA A 162 36.28 -20.36 17.21
C ALA A 162 35.63 -21.67 17.70
N ARG A 163 36.18 -22.83 17.30
CA ARG A 163 36.25 -23.96 18.23
C ARG A 163 37.38 -23.61 19.18
N LYS A 164 37.08 -22.92 20.28
CA LYS A 164 37.99 -22.91 21.42
C LYS A 164 37.65 -24.17 22.22
N ALA A 165 38.60 -25.08 22.23
CA ALA A 165 38.58 -26.26 23.08
C ALA A 165 38.31 -25.83 24.53
N ASP A 166 37.48 -26.59 25.22
CA ASP A 166 37.43 -26.54 26.68
C ASP A 166 37.34 -27.97 27.21
N MET A 167 38.38 -28.27 28.00
CA MET A 167 38.64 -29.34 28.98
C MET A 167 38.33 -30.80 28.62
#